data_AF-A0A932I3Y0-F1
#
_entry.id   AF-A0A932I3Y0-F1
#
_cell.length_a   1.000
_cell.length_b   1.000
_cell.length_c   1.000
_cell.angle_alpha   90.00
_cell.angle_beta   90.00
_cell.angle_gamma   90.00
#
_symmetry.space_group_name_H-M   'P 1'
#
loop_
_entity.id
_entity.type
_entity.pdbx_description
1 polymer ?
#
loop_
_entity_poly.entity_id
_entity_poly.type
_entity_poly.pdbx_seq_one_letter_code
_entity_poly.pdbx_strand_id
1 'polypeptide(L)'
;MFHRLLAFVLAAFLALPLLGGCVRSELTGRQQLLILPPSSEQEMGLTAWQELLKKHKINRDPRINAMVRRVLGRIAGATGQTGYKWEFAVIEDRTPNAFALPGGKVGVHTGILPYTRDETGLAAVIGHEVAHVIARHGGERVSQQLLVNLGLAAVEAGMSGGDPAMVRQVTGLLGAGASVGLILPFSRSHESEADRLGLIYMAKAGYDPRAAVDFWRRMQQAGRGKGKPPEFLSTHPSDETRIRQLQQWLPEAMRNYRP
;
A
#
# COMPACT_ATOMS: atom_id res chain seq x y z
N MET A 1 -11.73 -39.13 -18.97
CA MET A 1 -11.39 -38.49 -17.68
C MET A 1 -11.18 -36.97 -17.82
N PHE A 2 -10.46 -36.48 -18.83
CA PHE A 2 -10.24 -35.04 -19.07
C PHE A 2 -11.52 -34.17 -19.16
N HIS A 3 -12.58 -34.64 -19.82
CA HIS A 3 -13.82 -33.86 -19.95
C HIS A 3 -14.60 -33.72 -18.63
N ARG A 4 -14.45 -34.68 -17.70
CA ARG A 4 -15.06 -34.61 -16.37
C ARG A 4 -14.28 -33.68 -15.44
N LEU A 5 -12.95 -33.63 -15.57
CA LEU A 5 -12.09 -32.68 -14.85
C LEU A 5 -12.35 -31.25 -15.33
N LEU A 6 -12.46 -31.03 -16.65
CA LEU A 6 -12.79 -29.72 -17.23
C LEU A 6 -14.19 -29.24 -16.80
N ALA A 7 -15.17 -30.14 -16.77
CA ALA A 7 -16.52 -29.84 -16.29
C ALA A 7 -16.56 -29.55 -14.77
N PHE A 8 -15.74 -30.21 -13.95
CA PHE A 8 -15.63 -29.93 -12.51
C PHE A 8 -14.92 -28.61 -12.22
N VAL A 9 -13.88 -28.27 -12.98
CA VAL A 9 -13.19 -26.97 -12.89
C VAL A 9 -14.11 -25.82 -13.35
N LEU A 10 -14.85 -26.02 -14.45
CA LEU A 10 -15.86 -25.06 -14.91
C LEU A 10 -17.03 -24.96 -13.92
N ALA A 11 -17.51 -26.06 -13.36
CA ALA A 11 -18.58 -26.05 -12.36
C ALA A 11 -18.15 -25.45 -11.02
N ALA A 12 -16.91 -25.62 -10.59
CA ALA A 12 -16.35 -24.94 -9.41
C ALA A 12 -16.16 -23.43 -9.66
N PHE A 13 -15.87 -23.02 -10.90
CA PHE A 13 -15.85 -21.61 -11.29
C PHE A 13 -17.25 -21.00 -11.44
N LEU A 14 -18.26 -21.77 -11.86
CA LEU A 14 -19.65 -21.31 -12.02
C LEU A 14 -20.49 -21.41 -10.73
N ALA A 15 -20.10 -22.24 -9.75
CA ALA A 15 -20.77 -22.37 -8.46
C ALA A 15 -20.26 -21.39 -7.39
N LEU A 16 -19.55 -20.34 -7.80
CA LEU A 16 -19.20 -19.21 -6.94
C LEU A 16 -20.07 -17.96 -7.21
N PRO A 17 -21.42 -18.01 -7.17
CA PRO A 17 -22.15 -16.76 -7.09
C PRO A 17 -22.07 -16.25 -5.63
N LEU A 18 -21.57 -15.01 -5.47
CA LEU A 18 -21.90 -14.10 -4.36
C LEU A 18 -21.25 -14.35 -2.99
N LEU A 19 -19.93 -14.37 -2.89
CA LEU A 19 -19.25 -13.93 -1.66
C LEU A 19 -18.85 -12.46 -1.86
N GLY A 20 -19.56 -11.56 -1.18
CA GLY A 20 -19.47 -10.10 -1.31
C GLY A 20 -18.15 -9.48 -0.84
N GLY A 21 -17.04 -9.86 -1.47
CA GLY A 21 -15.73 -9.25 -1.24
C GLY A 21 -15.44 -8.07 -2.17
N CYS A 22 -16.12 -7.95 -3.31
CA CYS A 22 -15.96 -6.80 -4.19
C CYS A 22 -16.74 -5.60 -3.64
N VAL A 23 -16.03 -4.62 -3.09
CA VAL A 23 -16.60 -3.36 -2.61
C VAL A 23 -16.12 -2.21 -3.48
N ARG A 24 -16.87 -1.11 -3.51
CA ARG A 24 -16.47 0.11 -4.21
C ARG A 24 -15.91 1.10 -3.20
N SER A 25 -14.70 1.57 -3.40
CA SER A 25 -14.10 2.64 -2.61
C SER A 25 -14.99 3.88 -2.68
N GLU A 26 -15.48 4.35 -1.54
CA GLU A 26 -16.31 5.56 -1.45
C GLU A 26 -15.53 6.82 -1.87
N LEU A 27 -14.20 6.77 -1.79
CA LEU A 27 -13.33 7.91 -2.04
C LEU A 27 -12.97 8.08 -3.52
N THR A 28 -12.79 6.98 -4.24
CA THR A 28 -12.32 7.00 -5.64
C THR A 28 -13.24 6.29 -6.61
N GLY A 29 -14.19 5.51 -6.12
CA GLY A 29 -15.06 4.67 -6.94
C GLY A 29 -14.37 3.41 -7.49
N ARG A 30 -13.13 3.10 -7.09
CA ARG A 30 -12.42 1.89 -7.53
C ARG A 30 -13.04 0.63 -6.92
N GLN A 31 -13.12 -0.44 -7.70
CA GLN A 31 -13.50 -1.76 -7.19
C GLN A 31 -12.32 -2.39 -6.44
N GLN A 32 -12.61 -2.95 -5.27
CA GLN A 32 -11.62 -3.54 -4.36
C GLN A 32 -12.09 -4.91 -3.92
N LEU A 33 -11.16 -5.86 -3.82
CA LEU A 33 -11.43 -7.16 -3.20
C LEU A 33 -11.05 -7.12 -1.72
N LEU A 34 -12.03 -7.05 -0.84
CA LEU A 34 -11.88 -7.05 0.61
C LEU A 34 -12.63 -8.24 1.21
N ILE A 35 -11.90 -9.33 1.46
CA ILE A 35 -12.43 -10.54 2.10
C ILE A 35 -12.42 -10.37 3.63
N LEU A 36 -11.42 -9.64 4.14
CA LEU A 36 -11.26 -9.41 5.58
C LEU A 36 -12.09 -8.20 6.06
N PRO A 37 -12.73 -8.30 7.23
CA PRO A 37 -13.38 -7.14 7.83
C PRO A 37 -12.34 -6.14 8.35
N PRO A 38 -12.68 -4.84 8.44
CA PRO A 38 -11.77 -3.81 8.95
C PRO A 38 -11.18 -4.12 10.32
N SER A 39 -11.94 -4.75 11.23
CA SER A 39 -11.48 -5.11 12.58
C SER A 39 -10.29 -6.07 12.55
N SER A 40 -10.35 -7.11 11.71
CA SER A 40 -9.24 -8.06 11.53
C SER A 40 -8.01 -7.38 10.95
N GLU A 41 -8.19 -6.45 10.01
CA GLU A 41 -7.07 -5.66 9.49
C GLU A 41 -6.40 -4.84 10.59
N GLN A 42 -7.20 -4.13 11.39
CA GLN A 42 -6.69 -3.31 12.49
C GLN A 42 -5.95 -4.15 13.55
N GLU A 43 -6.44 -5.35 13.86
CA GLU A 43 -5.78 -6.27 14.77
C GLU A 43 -4.42 -6.73 14.22
N MET A 44 -4.37 -7.19 12.96
CA MET A 44 -3.10 -7.55 12.30
C MET A 44 -2.12 -6.37 12.28
N GLY A 45 -2.61 -5.16 11.99
CA GLY A 45 -1.80 -3.94 12.01
C GLY A 45 -1.25 -3.63 13.40
N LEU A 46 -2.04 -3.81 14.46
CA LEU A 46 -1.61 -3.64 15.85
C LEU A 46 -0.54 -4.67 16.24
N THR A 47 -0.73 -5.94 15.92
CA THR A 47 0.25 -7.00 16.19
C THR A 47 1.57 -6.71 15.47
N ALA A 48 1.51 -6.39 14.18
CA ALA A 48 2.69 -6.04 13.39
C ALA A 48 3.41 -4.80 13.95
N TRP A 49 2.65 -3.79 14.39
CA TRP A 49 3.19 -2.58 15.02
C TRP A 49 3.96 -2.90 16.31
N GLN A 50 3.38 -3.68 17.21
CA GLN A 50 4.02 -4.07 18.47
C GLN A 50 5.32 -4.85 18.22
N GLU A 51 5.31 -5.78 17.26
CA GLU A 51 6.50 -6.54 16.90
C GLU A 51 7.59 -5.66 16.27
N LEU A 52 7.20 -4.69 15.46
CA LEU A 52 8.13 -3.76 14.84
C LEU A 52 8.83 -2.90 15.89
N LEU A 53 8.08 -2.33 16.84
CA LEU A 53 8.62 -1.48 17.91
C LEU A 53 9.59 -2.23 18.83
N LYS A 54 9.42 -3.54 19.02
CA LYS A 54 10.37 -4.38 19.78
C LYS A 54 11.71 -4.57 19.05
N LYS A 55 11.67 -4.63 17.71
CA LYS A 55 12.84 -4.96 16.87
C LYS A 55 13.67 -3.75 16.46
N HIS A 56 13.12 -2.55 16.56
CA HIS A 56 13.77 -1.33 16.07
C HIS A 56 14.10 -0.35 17.17
N LYS A 57 15.21 0.38 16.99
CA LYS A 57 15.57 1.49 17.85
C LYS A 57 14.70 2.71 17.52
N ILE A 58 13.97 3.22 18.51
CA ILE A 58 13.09 4.38 18.33
C ILE A 58 13.87 5.68 18.56
N ASN A 59 13.80 6.59 17.59
CA ASN A 59 14.36 7.91 17.68
C ASN A 59 13.48 8.80 18.57
N ARG A 60 14.09 9.44 19.58
CA ARG A 60 13.41 10.29 20.57
C ARG A 60 13.70 11.78 20.43
N ASP A 61 14.22 12.23 19.29
CA ASP A 61 14.48 13.66 19.05
C ASP A 61 13.15 14.44 19.11
N PRO A 62 13.00 15.42 20.03
CA PRO A 62 11.74 16.12 20.21
C PRO A 62 11.36 16.98 19.00
N ARG A 63 12.32 17.48 18.22
CA ARG A 63 12.05 18.32 17.04
C ARG A 63 11.50 17.47 15.91
N ILE A 64 12.13 16.33 15.62
CA ILE A 64 11.66 15.41 14.57
C ILE A 64 10.30 14.83 14.95
N ASN A 65 10.15 14.35 16.18
CA ASN A 65 8.89 13.78 16.64
C ASN A 65 7.75 14.82 16.66
N ALA A 66 8.02 16.08 17.00
CA ALA A 66 7.01 17.14 16.93
C ALA A 66 6.58 17.43 15.48
N MET A 67 7.51 17.43 14.53
CA MET A 67 7.20 17.60 13.10
C MET A 67 6.33 16.45 12.58
N VAL A 68 6.74 15.19 12.81
CA VAL A 68 5.97 14.01 12.37
C VAL A 68 4.57 14.01 12.99
N ARG A 69 4.45 14.34 14.29
CA ARG A 69 3.17 14.45 14.97
C ARG A 69 2.25 15.50 14.34
N ARG A 70 2.76 16.70 14.05
CA ARG A 70 1.97 17.77 13.42
C ARG A 70 1.49 17.36 12.04
N VAL A 71 2.40 16.84 11.20
CA VAL A 71 2.05 16.41 9.84
C VAL A 71 1.00 15.31 9.89
N LEU A 72 1.23 14.25 10.67
CA LEU A 72 0.28 13.15 10.78
C LEU A 72 -1.07 13.63 11.30
N GLY A 73 -1.10 14.47 12.33
CA GLY A 73 -2.34 15.01 12.89
C GLY A 73 -3.15 15.81 11.87
N ARG A 74 -2.50 16.71 11.11
CA ARG A 74 -3.17 17.52 10.07
C ARG A 74 -3.67 16.65 8.92
N ILE A 75 -2.83 15.73 8.42
CA ILE A 75 -3.19 14.82 7.33
C ILE A 75 -4.33 13.88 7.74
N ALA A 76 -4.24 13.24 8.91
CA ALA A 76 -5.28 12.36 9.43
C ALA A 76 -6.62 13.10 9.58
N GLY A 77 -6.59 14.32 10.13
CA GLY A 77 -7.78 15.16 10.24
C GLY A 77 -8.39 15.51 8.88
N ALA A 78 -7.55 15.79 7.87
CA ALA A 78 -7.97 16.10 6.51
C ALA A 78 -8.65 14.94 5.77
N THR A 79 -8.49 13.70 6.25
CA THR A 79 -9.20 12.52 5.69
C THR A 79 -10.69 12.53 6.02
N GLY A 80 -11.10 13.17 7.12
CA GLY A 80 -12.48 13.10 7.64
C GLY A 80 -12.87 11.76 8.28
N GLN A 81 -11.94 10.81 8.41
CA GLN A 81 -12.20 9.47 8.90
C GLN A 81 -11.92 9.35 10.41
N THR A 82 -12.89 8.89 11.19
CA THR A 82 -12.81 8.81 12.66
C THR A 82 -12.55 7.41 13.20
N GLY A 83 -12.61 6.36 12.37
CA GLY A 83 -12.44 4.96 12.77
C GLY A 83 -11.00 4.49 12.98
N TYR A 84 -10.01 5.38 12.94
CA TYR A 84 -8.58 5.04 13.00
C TYR A 84 -7.90 5.65 14.23
N LYS A 85 -7.12 4.82 14.94
CA LYS A 85 -6.29 5.25 16.08
C LYS A 85 -4.88 5.56 15.60
N TRP A 86 -4.69 6.77 15.08
CA TRP A 86 -3.41 7.19 14.53
C TRP A 86 -2.30 7.23 15.58
N GLU A 87 -1.23 6.49 15.33
CA GLU A 87 -0.02 6.44 16.13
C GLU A 87 1.18 6.50 15.20
N PHE A 88 2.30 7.07 15.67
CA PHE A 88 3.54 7.10 14.91
C PHE A 88 4.74 6.73 15.75
N ALA A 89 5.78 6.25 15.07
CA ALA A 89 7.11 6.13 15.63
C ALA A 89 8.15 6.54 14.59
N VAL A 90 9.14 7.29 15.05
CA VAL A 90 10.33 7.59 14.26
C VAL A 90 11.36 6.50 14.54
N ILE A 91 11.77 5.79 13.51
CA ILE A 91 12.70 4.66 13.60
C ILE A 91 14.10 5.14 13.25
N GLU A 92 15.07 4.87 14.12
CA GLU A 92 16.46 5.22 13.90
C GLU A 92 17.09 4.23 12.90
N ASP A 93 16.85 4.47 11.62
CA ASP A 93 17.36 3.70 10.50
C ASP A 93 17.68 4.65 9.32
N ARG A 94 18.89 4.52 8.79
CA ARG A 94 19.38 5.34 7.66
C ARG A 94 18.81 4.92 6.31
N THR A 95 18.15 3.77 6.25
CA THR A 95 17.42 3.31 5.07
C THR A 95 16.26 4.28 4.78
N PRO A 96 16.19 4.91 3.57
CA PRO A 96 15.09 5.82 3.25
C PRO A 96 13.79 5.03 3.13
N ASN A 97 12.92 5.16 4.14
CA ASN A 97 11.64 4.48 4.18
C ASN A 97 10.61 5.21 5.08
N ALA A 98 9.34 4.98 4.77
CA ALA A 98 8.19 5.25 5.63
C ALA A 98 7.11 4.23 5.24
N PHE A 99 6.21 3.92 6.16
CA PHE A 99 5.13 2.99 5.91
C PHE A 99 3.95 3.29 6.82
N ALA A 100 2.77 2.86 6.40
CA ALA A 100 1.63 2.75 7.30
C ALA A 100 1.00 1.35 7.31
N LEU A 101 0.64 0.90 8.51
CA LEU A 101 -0.06 -0.34 8.75
C LEU A 101 -1.56 -0.06 8.99
N PRO A 102 -2.43 -1.05 8.73
CA PRO A 102 -3.84 -0.95 9.08
C PRO A 102 -4.08 -0.52 10.53
N GLY A 103 -5.17 0.19 10.77
CA GLY A 103 -5.46 0.76 12.10
C GLY A 103 -4.66 2.02 12.44
N GLY A 104 -4.00 2.63 11.44
CA GLY A 104 -3.40 3.95 11.55
C GLY A 104 -2.04 3.97 12.24
N LYS A 105 -1.17 2.99 11.97
CA LYS A 105 0.17 2.93 12.58
C LYS A 105 1.21 3.37 11.56
N VAL A 106 1.91 4.46 11.81
CA VAL A 106 2.82 5.10 10.84
C VAL A 106 4.26 5.03 11.32
N GLY A 107 5.11 4.36 10.55
CA GLY A 107 6.56 4.34 10.78
C GLY A 107 7.28 5.30 9.85
N VAL A 108 8.22 6.08 10.38
CA VAL A 108 9.08 6.97 9.58
C VAL A 108 10.54 6.67 9.91
N HIS A 109 11.32 6.21 8.94
CA HIS A 109 12.75 5.99 9.15
C HIS A 109 13.49 7.32 9.05
N THR A 110 14.47 7.59 9.90
CA THR A 110 15.25 8.84 9.84
C THR A 110 15.95 9.05 8.49
N GLY A 111 16.24 7.97 7.76
CA GLY A 111 16.80 7.98 6.42
C GLY A 111 15.94 8.64 5.33
N ILE A 112 14.62 8.79 5.53
CA ILE A 112 13.75 9.46 4.54
C ILE A 112 13.81 10.99 4.65
N LEU A 113 14.10 11.51 5.85
CA LEU A 113 14.04 12.95 6.16
C LEU A 113 14.93 13.84 5.28
N PRO A 114 16.15 13.43 4.86
CA PRO A 114 16.94 14.21 3.91
C PRO A 114 16.25 14.45 2.57
N TYR A 115 15.35 13.54 2.15
CA TYR A 115 14.59 13.65 0.90
C TYR A 115 13.31 14.46 1.07
N THR A 116 12.74 14.48 2.27
CA THR A 116 11.58 15.34 2.57
C THR A 116 12.00 16.81 2.62
N ARG A 117 13.22 17.11 3.05
CA ARG A 117 13.80 18.46 3.27
C ARG A 117 13.14 19.25 4.39
N ASP A 118 11.82 19.35 4.36
CA ASP A 118 11.01 20.11 5.31
C ASP A 118 9.71 19.38 5.65
N GLU A 119 8.86 20.08 6.43
CA GLU A 119 7.56 19.58 6.87
C GLU A 119 6.59 19.31 5.71
N THR A 120 6.62 20.12 4.65
CA THR A 120 5.75 19.98 3.48
C THR A 120 6.14 18.77 2.64
N GLY A 121 7.44 18.52 2.47
CA GLY A 121 7.91 17.29 1.83
C GLY A 121 7.61 16.04 2.67
N LEU A 122 7.60 16.16 4.01
CA LEU A 122 7.18 15.06 4.88
C LEU A 122 5.67 14.81 4.76
N ALA A 123 4.87 15.86 4.56
CA ALA A 123 3.45 15.74 4.29
C ALA A 123 3.15 14.99 2.99
N ALA A 124 4.03 15.04 1.99
CA ALA A 124 3.91 14.20 0.80
C ALA A 124 4.02 12.70 1.11
N VAL A 125 5.02 12.33 1.92
CA VAL A 125 5.23 10.94 2.35
C VAL A 125 4.07 10.47 3.22
N ILE A 126 3.74 11.22 4.28
CA ILE A 126 2.68 10.82 5.21
C ILE A 126 1.31 10.86 4.55
N GLY A 127 1.04 11.81 3.64
CA GLY A 127 -0.19 11.86 2.86
C GLY A 127 -0.40 10.60 2.02
N HIS A 128 0.65 10.13 1.35
CA HIS A 128 0.66 8.88 0.59
C HIS A 128 0.43 7.66 1.49
N GLU A 129 1.17 7.55 2.60
CA GLU A 129 1.02 6.44 3.54
C GLU A 129 -0.38 6.38 4.21
N VAL A 130 -0.90 7.53 4.62
CA VAL A 130 -2.26 7.64 5.17
C VAL A 130 -3.28 7.22 4.10
N ALA A 131 -3.08 7.61 2.84
CA ALA A 131 -3.97 7.20 1.76
C ALA A 131 -4.01 5.69 1.55
N HIS A 132 -2.90 4.96 1.70
CA HIS A 132 -2.91 3.49 1.67
C HIS A 132 -3.80 2.87 2.76
N VAL A 133 -3.77 3.43 3.97
CA VAL A 133 -4.58 2.94 5.10
C VAL A 133 -6.05 3.25 4.89
N ILE A 134 -6.37 4.47 4.47
CA ILE A 134 -7.75 4.90 4.25
C ILE A 134 -8.37 4.14 3.07
N ALA A 135 -7.63 3.91 1.99
CA ALA A 135 -8.07 3.10 0.85
C ALA A 135 -7.99 1.58 1.12
N ARG A 136 -7.60 1.15 2.33
CA ARG A 136 -7.50 -0.27 2.73
C ARG A 136 -6.64 -1.14 1.80
N HIS A 137 -5.60 -0.56 1.18
CA HIS A 137 -4.71 -1.27 0.27
C HIS A 137 -4.00 -2.47 0.91
N GLY A 138 -3.70 -2.40 2.22
CA GLY A 138 -3.15 -3.53 2.96
C GLY A 138 -4.12 -4.70 3.07
N GLY A 139 -5.39 -4.42 3.41
CA GLY A 139 -6.45 -5.42 3.48
C GLY A 139 -6.77 -6.07 2.14
N GLU A 140 -6.79 -5.25 1.08
CA GLU A 140 -6.99 -5.73 -0.28
C GLU A 140 -5.85 -6.64 -0.74
N ARG A 141 -4.59 -6.28 -0.45
CA ARG A 141 -3.43 -7.13 -0.76
C ARG A 141 -3.50 -8.47 -0.04
N VAL A 142 -3.87 -8.49 1.24
CA VAL A 142 -4.03 -9.74 2.00
C VAL A 142 -5.17 -10.59 1.40
N SER A 143 -6.29 -9.96 1.03
CA SER A 143 -7.42 -10.64 0.41
C SER A 143 -7.06 -11.27 -0.94
N GLN A 144 -6.31 -10.55 -1.78
CA GLN A 144 -5.79 -11.08 -3.05
C GLN A 144 -4.85 -12.27 -2.82
N GLN A 145 -3.93 -12.18 -1.86
CA GLN A 145 -3.03 -13.27 -1.55
C GLN A 145 -3.77 -14.51 -1.03
N LEU A 146 -4.79 -14.33 -0.19
CA LEU A 146 -5.64 -15.42 0.29
C LEU A 146 -6.33 -16.12 -0.88
N LEU A 147 -6.92 -15.35 -1.81
CA LEU A 147 -7.58 -15.91 -2.98
C LEU A 147 -6.61 -16.69 -3.89
N VAL A 148 -5.41 -16.15 -4.13
CA VAL A 148 -4.36 -16.84 -4.90
C VAL A 148 -3.97 -18.15 -4.20
N ASN A 149 -3.72 -18.11 -2.89
CA ASN A 149 -3.33 -19.29 -2.13
C ASN A 149 -4.41 -20.37 -2.13
N LEU A 150 -5.68 -19.98 -1.99
CA LEU A 150 -6.82 -20.91 -2.08
C LEU A 150 -6.92 -21.54 -3.47
N GLY A 151 -6.72 -20.75 -4.53
CA GLY A 151 -6.70 -21.25 -5.90
C GLY A 151 -5.56 -22.26 -6.14
N LEU A 152 -4.36 -21.96 -5.64
CA LEU A 152 -3.22 -22.87 -5.73
C LEU A 152 -3.46 -24.19 -4.96
N ALA A 153 -4.02 -24.10 -3.76
CA ALA A 153 -4.37 -25.28 -2.95
C ALA A 153 -5.44 -26.15 -3.64
N ALA A 154 -6.43 -25.53 -4.31
CA ALA A 154 -7.43 -26.26 -5.07
C ALA A 154 -6.82 -27.00 -6.27
N VAL A 155 -5.88 -26.38 -6.98
CA VAL A 155 -5.12 -27.04 -8.06
C VAL A 155 -4.30 -28.21 -7.52
N GLU A 156 -3.59 -27.99 -6.42
CA GLU A 156 -2.80 -29.04 -5.76
C GLU A 156 -3.66 -30.24 -5.35
N ALA A 157 -4.80 -29.99 -4.70
CA ALA A 157 -5.74 -31.04 -4.32
C ALA A 157 -6.32 -31.79 -5.54
N GLY A 158 -6.68 -31.07 -6.61
CA GLY A 158 -7.19 -31.66 -7.85
C GLY A 158 -6.16 -32.51 -8.60
N MET A 159 -4.86 -32.25 -8.39
CA MET A 159 -3.75 -32.98 -8.97
C MET A 159 -3.06 -33.96 -7.99
N SER A 160 -3.62 -34.15 -6.80
CA SER A 160 -3.01 -34.92 -5.70
C SER A 160 -2.68 -36.39 -6.03
N GLY A 161 -3.32 -36.98 -7.04
CA GLY A 161 -3.00 -38.33 -7.54
C GLY A 161 -1.93 -38.37 -8.65
N GLY A 162 -1.37 -37.22 -9.04
CA GLY A 162 -0.35 -37.09 -10.09
C GLY A 162 1.08 -37.10 -9.56
N ASP A 163 2.05 -36.96 -10.46
CA ASP A 163 3.47 -36.83 -10.10
C ASP A 163 3.73 -35.57 -9.25
N PRO A 164 4.25 -35.69 -8.01
CA PRO A 164 4.57 -34.56 -7.15
C PRO A 164 5.50 -33.51 -7.78
N ALA A 165 6.41 -33.92 -8.68
CA ALA A 165 7.27 -32.98 -9.40
C ALA A 165 6.45 -32.09 -10.35
N MET A 166 5.51 -32.70 -11.08
CA MET A 166 4.60 -31.98 -11.97
C MET A 166 3.65 -31.06 -11.20
N VAL A 167 3.10 -31.51 -10.06
CA VAL A 167 2.24 -30.68 -9.21
C VAL A 167 2.99 -29.41 -8.77
N ARG A 168 4.21 -29.55 -8.24
CA ARG A 168 5.04 -28.40 -7.82
C ARG A 168 5.38 -27.46 -8.97
N GLN A 169 5.67 -28.00 -10.15
CA GLN A 169 5.97 -27.18 -11.33
C GLN A 169 4.74 -26.36 -11.74
N VAL A 170 3.56 -26.99 -11.78
CA VAL A 170 2.30 -26.32 -12.15
C VAL A 170 1.93 -25.26 -11.13
N THR A 171 1.93 -25.57 -9.84
CA THR A 171 1.59 -24.59 -8.79
C THR A 171 2.61 -23.45 -8.72
N GLY A 172 3.90 -23.74 -8.92
CA GLY A 172 4.95 -22.73 -9.01
C GLY A 172 4.73 -21.76 -10.19
N LEU A 173 4.45 -22.29 -11.38
CA LEU A 173 4.17 -21.48 -12.56
C LEU A 173 2.89 -20.63 -12.40
N LEU A 174 1.83 -21.22 -11.85
CA LEU A 174 0.58 -20.50 -11.57
C LEU A 174 0.78 -19.41 -10.53
N GLY A 175 1.56 -19.66 -9.47
CA GLY A 175 1.88 -18.66 -8.47
C GLY A 175 2.67 -17.49 -9.06
N ALA A 176 3.67 -17.77 -9.90
CA ALA A 176 4.42 -16.75 -10.63
C ALA A 176 3.51 -15.97 -11.59
N GLY A 177 2.65 -16.66 -12.34
CA GLY A 177 1.67 -16.05 -13.24
C GLY A 177 0.67 -15.15 -12.52
N ALA A 178 0.15 -15.57 -11.36
CA ALA A 178 -0.75 -14.75 -10.53
C ALA A 178 -0.03 -13.52 -9.97
N SER A 179 1.24 -13.66 -9.57
CA SER A 179 2.04 -12.54 -9.08
C SER A 179 2.23 -11.47 -10.15
N VAL A 180 2.53 -11.87 -11.39
CA VAL A 180 2.73 -10.96 -12.53
C VAL A 180 1.42 -10.42 -13.09
N GLY A 181 0.41 -11.27 -13.26
CA GLY A 181 -0.85 -10.93 -13.93
C GLY A 181 -1.90 -10.29 -13.03
N LEU A 182 -1.82 -10.47 -11.71
CA LEU A 182 -2.80 -9.94 -10.75
C LEU A 182 -2.13 -9.01 -9.74
N ILE A 183 -1.21 -9.53 -8.92
CA ILE A 183 -0.67 -8.79 -7.76
C ILE A 183 0.08 -7.52 -8.17
N LEU A 184 0.96 -7.59 -9.16
CA LEU A 184 1.74 -6.43 -9.63
C LEU A 184 0.85 -5.31 -10.21
N PRO A 185 -0.09 -5.58 -11.14
CA PRO A 185 -1.05 -4.56 -11.61
C PRO A 185 -1.85 -3.90 -10.48
N PHE A 186 -2.38 -4.69 -9.54
CA PHE A 186 -3.10 -4.13 -8.39
C PHE A 186 -2.20 -3.25 -7.53
N SER A 187 -0.96 -3.66 -7.28
CA SER A 187 0.00 -2.82 -6.56
C SER A 187 0.18 -1.47 -7.24
N ARG A 188 0.34 -1.40 -8.57
CA ARG A 188 0.46 -0.12 -9.29
C ARG A 188 -0.80 0.74 -9.18
N SER A 189 -1.98 0.10 -9.22
CA SER A 189 -3.25 0.81 -9.03
C SER A 189 -3.37 1.40 -7.62
N HIS A 190 -2.89 0.70 -6.60
CA HIS A 190 -2.87 1.18 -5.21
C HIS A 190 -1.96 2.40 -5.05
N GLU A 191 -0.78 2.37 -5.66
CA GLU A 191 0.13 3.52 -5.67
C GLU A 191 -0.51 4.75 -6.32
N SER A 192 -1.15 4.57 -7.49
CA SER A 192 -1.84 5.66 -8.20
C SER A 192 -2.98 6.27 -7.38
N GLU A 193 -3.77 5.43 -6.71
CA GLU A 193 -4.83 5.87 -5.81
C GLU A 193 -4.26 6.59 -4.58
N ALA A 194 -3.20 6.06 -3.98
CA ALA A 194 -2.54 6.65 -2.82
C ALA A 194 -1.92 8.01 -3.14
N ASP A 195 -1.29 8.16 -4.31
CA ASP A 195 -0.74 9.44 -4.78
C ASP A 195 -1.84 10.49 -4.98
N ARG A 196 -2.93 10.14 -5.67
CA ARG A 196 -4.05 11.07 -5.91
C ARG A 196 -4.70 11.52 -4.59
N LEU A 197 -5.04 10.57 -3.71
CA LEU A 197 -5.65 10.87 -2.42
C LEU A 197 -4.68 11.62 -1.50
N GLY A 198 -3.40 11.24 -1.50
CA GLY A 198 -2.34 11.90 -0.74
C GLY A 198 -2.22 13.38 -1.08
N LEU A 199 -2.24 13.74 -2.37
CA LEU A 199 -2.27 15.14 -2.81
C LEU A 199 -3.49 15.90 -2.27
N ILE A 200 -4.68 15.27 -2.30
CA ILE A 200 -5.92 15.86 -1.78
C ILE A 200 -5.83 16.05 -0.26
N TYR A 201 -5.29 15.09 0.48
CA TYR A 201 -5.11 15.20 1.92
C TYR A 201 -4.08 16.26 2.30
N MET A 202 -2.96 16.36 1.56
CA MET A 202 -2.02 17.46 1.72
C MET A 202 -2.71 18.81 1.56
N ALA A 203 -3.46 19.00 0.46
CA ALA A 203 -4.17 20.24 0.18
C ALA A 203 -5.13 20.62 1.32
N LYS A 204 -6.00 19.68 1.72
CA LYS A 204 -6.98 19.87 2.79
C LYS A 204 -6.32 20.10 4.16
N ALA A 205 -5.14 19.53 4.38
CA ALA A 205 -4.35 19.73 5.58
C ALA A 205 -3.62 21.08 5.59
N GLY A 206 -3.63 21.83 4.49
CA GLY A 206 -2.92 23.12 4.33
C GLY A 206 -1.43 22.98 3.97
N TYR A 207 -1.02 21.83 3.43
CA TYR A 207 0.29 21.64 2.81
C TYR A 207 0.20 21.79 1.30
N ASP A 208 1.18 22.47 0.70
CA ASP A 208 1.23 22.67 -0.75
C ASP A 208 1.44 21.33 -1.48
N PRO A 209 0.45 20.83 -2.25
CA PRO A 209 0.55 19.55 -2.95
C PRO A 209 1.68 19.49 -3.98
N ARG A 210 2.15 20.65 -4.47
CA ARG A 210 3.26 20.71 -5.46
C ARG A 210 4.55 20.11 -4.90
N ALA A 211 4.74 20.15 -3.57
CA ALA A 211 5.90 19.56 -2.90
C ALA A 211 6.02 18.05 -3.11
N ALA A 212 4.92 17.33 -3.36
CA ALA A 212 4.95 15.90 -3.65
C ALA A 212 5.67 15.58 -4.96
N VAL A 213 5.50 16.40 -6.00
CA VAL A 213 6.22 16.24 -7.28
C VAL A 213 7.72 16.39 -7.05
N ASP A 214 8.12 17.37 -6.26
CA ASP A 214 9.53 17.61 -5.97
C ASP A 214 10.14 16.52 -5.09
N PHE A 215 9.38 16.00 -4.12
CA PHE A 215 9.79 14.83 -3.32
C PHE A 215 10.05 13.62 -4.22
N TRP A 216 9.10 13.25 -5.07
CA TRP A 216 9.24 12.08 -5.94
C TRP A 216 10.36 12.23 -6.97
N ARG A 217 10.62 13.46 -7.46
CA ARG A 217 11.80 13.76 -8.30
C ARG A 217 13.11 13.50 -7.54
N ARG A 218 13.20 13.92 -6.27
CA ARG A 218 14.38 13.64 -5.43
C ARG A 218 14.59 12.15 -5.23
N MET A 219 13.52 11.40 -4.96
CA MET A 219 13.60 9.94 -4.82
C MET A 219 14.03 9.27 -6.13
N GLN A 220 13.46 9.68 -7.27
CA GLN A 220 13.86 9.17 -8.59
C GLN A 220 15.36 9.43 -8.86
N GLN A 221 15.84 10.63 -8.57
CA GLN A 221 17.27 10.97 -8.71
C GLN A 221 18.15 10.12 -7.78
N ALA A 222 17.70 9.85 -6.55
CA ALA A 222 18.44 9.03 -5.59
C ALA A 222 18.57 7.55 -6.02
N GLY A 223 17.62 7.07 -6.83
CA GLY A 223 17.65 5.73 -7.43
C GLY A 223 18.44 5.62 -8.74
N ARG A 224 18.72 6.72 -9.43
CA ARG A 224 19.50 6.71 -10.69
C ARG A 224 20.96 6.36 -10.41
N GLY A 225 21.53 5.46 -11.22
CA GLY A 225 22.95 5.11 -11.19
C GLY A 225 23.40 4.30 -9.97
N LYS A 226 22.48 3.83 -9.11
CA LYS A 226 22.77 2.93 -7.99
C LYS A 226 22.25 1.54 -8.31
N GLY A 227 23.06 0.51 -8.10
CA GLY A 227 22.69 -0.89 -8.36
C GLY A 227 21.49 -1.41 -7.54
N LYS A 228 21.12 -0.71 -6.45
CA LYS A 228 19.89 -0.94 -5.69
C LYS A 228 19.21 0.42 -5.40
N PRO A 229 17.93 0.62 -5.77
CA PRO A 229 17.19 1.84 -5.43
C PRO A 229 16.97 1.94 -3.90
N PRO A 230 16.68 3.13 -3.36
CA PRO A 230 16.22 3.30 -1.98
C PRO A 230 15.09 2.32 -1.64
N GLU A 231 15.03 1.82 -0.39
CA GLU A 231 14.04 0.81 0.01
C GLU A 231 12.60 1.29 -0.20
N PHE A 232 12.31 2.57 0.06
CA PHE A 232 11.02 3.17 -0.27
C PHE A 232 10.64 3.03 -1.75
N LEU A 233 11.60 3.07 -2.67
CA LEU A 233 11.34 2.86 -4.11
C LEU A 233 11.19 1.39 -4.49
N SER A 234 11.66 0.46 -3.65
CA SER A 234 11.40 -0.97 -3.82
C SER A 234 9.95 -1.31 -3.52
N THR A 235 9.36 -0.66 -2.50
CA THR A 235 7.95 -0.85 -2.12
C THR A 235 7.00 0.11 -2.84
N HIS A 236 7.48 1.29 -3.22
CA HIS A 236 6.73 2.35 -3.93
C HIS A 236 7.48 2.82 -5.19
N PRO A 237 7.42 2.07 -6.31
CA PRO A 237 8.18 2.40 -7.51
C PRO A 237 7.81 3.78 -8.08
N SER A 238 8.79 4.70 -8.13
CA SER A 238 8.63 6.02 -8.75
C SER A 238 9.23 6.02 -10.16
N ASP A 239 8.38 5.91 -11.17
CA ASP A 239 8.75 6.06 -12.56
C ASP A 239 8.32 7.43 -13.11
N GLU A 240 8.66 7.71 -14.36
CA GLU A 240 8.22 8.96 -15.02
C GLU A 240 6.69 9.03 -15.14
N THR A 241 6.01 7.88 -15.15
CA THR A 241 4.55 7.79 -15.16
C THR A 241 3.96 8.38 -13.89
N ARG A 242 4.49 8.03 -12.71
CA ARG A 242 4.08 8.58 -11.42
C ARG A 242 4.18 10.10 -11.41
N ILE A 243 5.30 10.66 -11.85
CA ILE A 243 5.48 12.12 -11.91
C ILE A 243 4.44 12.78 -12.81
N ARG A 244 4.18 12.22 -14.00
CA ARG A 244 3.14 12.75 -14.91
C ARG A 244 1.75 12.68 -14.28
N GLN A 245 1.40 11.59 -13.62
CA GLN A 245 0.11 11.42 -12.96
C GLN A 245 -0.07 12.42 -11.81
N LEU A 246 0.94 12.60 -10.96
CA LEU A 246 0.92 13.62 -9.89
C LEU A 246 0.63 15.01 -10.48
N GLN A 247 1.32 15.38 -11.57
CA GLN A 247 1.09 16.65 -12.25
C GLN A 247 -0.34 16.78 -12.80
N GLN A 248 -0.93 15.69 -13.30
CA GLN A 248 -2.31 15.66 -13.78
C GLN A 248 -3.35 15.82 -12.65
N TRP A 249 -3.05 15.32 -11.45
CA TRP A 249 -3.93 15.42 -10.28
C TRP A 249 -3.73 16.71 -9.47
N LEU A 250 -2.63 17.44 -9.67
CA LEU A 250 -2.39 18.72 -8.99
C LEU A 250 -3.58 19.69 -9.12
N PRO A 251 -4.18 19.94 -10.30
CA PRO A 251 -5.35 20.81 -10.41
C PRO A 251 -6.53 20.40 -9.50
N GLU A 252 -6.73 19.10 -9.28
CA GLU A 252 -7.76 18.61 -8.37
C GLU A 252 -7.42 18.89 -6.90
N ALA A 253 -6.20 18.57 -6.49
CA ALA A 253 -5.73 18.83 -5.13
C ALA A 253 -5.74 20.34 -4.83
N MET A 254 -5.27 21.17 -5.76
CA MET A 254 -5.18 22.63 -5.60
C MET A 254 -6.54 23.29 -5.35
N ARG A 255 -7.66 22.72 -5.83
CA ARG A 255 -9.01 23.23 -5.49
C ARG A 255 -9.34 23.12 -3.99
N ASN A 256 -8.67 22.22 -3.29
CA ASN A 256 -8.86 22.01 -1.85
C ASN A 256 -7.79 22.73 -1.01
N TYR A 257 -6.77 23.32 -1.63
CA TYR A 257 -5.63 23.87 -0.91
C TYR A 257 -5.97 25.20 -0.27
N ARG A 258 -5.86 25.26 1.06
CA ARG A 258 -5.96 26.49 1.85
C ARG A 258 -4.73 26.59 2.76
N PRO A 259 -3.81 27.54 2.51
CA PRO A 259 -2.57 27.68 3.29
C PRO A 259 -2.84 28.04 4.75
#